data_AF-A0A4Q2QV27-F1
#
_entry.id   AF-A0A4Q2QV27-F1
#
_cell.length_a   1.000
_cell.length_b   1.000
_cell.length_c   1.000
_cell.angle_alpha   90.00
_cell.angle_beta   90.00
_cell.angle_gamma   90.00
#
_symmetry.space_group_name_H-M   'P 1'
#
loop_
_entity.id
_entity.type
_entity.pdbx_description
1 polymer ?
#
loop_
_entity_poly.entity_id
_entity_poly.type
_entity_poly.pdbx_seq_one_letter_code
_entity_poly.pdbx_strand_id
1 'polypeptide(L)'
;EAELSRQQKKLLWRVIKGRILFPALTALSVTGGIFLGCWGLMEWQESKIAKNILTIREQENTLAKLEAKTWGVTFVNGENGKFLVLPDGVKGENTWTVGDKNAVRLVRE
;
A
#
# COMPACT_ATOMS: atom_id res chain seq x y z
N GLU A 1 -49.87 41.44 -29.56
CA GLU A 1 -48.65 41.57 -28.71
C GLU A 1 -48.40 40.35 -27.80
N ALA A 2 -49.39 39.85 -27.06
CA ALA A 2 -49.24 38.70 -26.15
C ALA A 2 -48.87 37.36 -26.82
N GLU A 3 -49.16 37.18 -28.11
CA GLU A 3 -48.76 35.96 -28.86
C GLU A 3 -47.32 36.05 -29.37
N LEU A 4 -46.90 37.23 -29.82
CA LEU A 4 -45.53 37.49 -30.26
C LEU A 4 -44.54 37.30 -29.10
N SER A 5 -44.88 37.80 -27.91
CA SER A 5 -44.05 37.61 -26.71
C SER A 5 -44.00 36.14 -26.27
N ARG A 6 -45.09 35.37 -26.43
CA ARG A 6 -45.10 33.92 -26.18
C ARG A 6 -44.24 33.15 -27.18
N GLN A 7 -44.26 33.52 -28.45
CA GLN A 7 -43.40 32.93 -29.48
C GLN A 7 -41.92 33.25 -29.22
N GLN A 8 -41.59 34.50 -28.88
CA GLN A 8 -40.22 34.88 -28.54
C GLN A 8 -39.69 34.12 -27.32
N LYS A 9 -40.50 33.99 -26.25
CA LYS A 9 -40.12 33.19 -25.07
C LYS A 9 -39.87 31.72 -25.42
N LYS A 10 -40.67 31.12 -26.32
CA LYS A 10 -40.46 29.74 -26.78
C LYS A 10 -39.16 29.57 -27.57
N LEU A 11 -38.83 30.53 -28.45
CA LEU A 11 -37.59 30.50 -29.22
C LEU A 11 -36.38 30.71 -28.32
N LEU A 12 -36.44 31.68 -27.42
CA LEU A 12 -35.38 31.97 -26.46
C LEU A 12 -35.14 30.78 -25.52
N TRP A 13 -36.22 30.13 -25.06
CA TRP A 13 -36.12 28.89 -24.28
C TRP A 13 -35.48 27.74 -25.07
N ARG A 14 -35.82 27.58 -26.35
CA ARG A 14 -35.21 26.55 -27.22
C ARG A 14 -33.71 26.80 -27.40
N VAL A 15 -33.30 28.05 -27.55
CA VAL A 15 -31.89 28.45 -27.66
C VAL A 15 -31.13 28.24 -26.34
N ILE A 16 -31.67 28.68 -25.21
CA ILE A 16 -31.05 28.48 -23.88
C ILE A 16 -30.90 26.99 -23.58
N LYS A 17 -31.95 26.20 -23.82
CA LYS A 17 -31.92 24.76 -23.59
C LYS A 17 -30.82 24.10 -24.44
N GLY A 18 -30.76 24.43 -25.74
CA GLY A 18 -29.82 23.85 -26.70
C GLY A 18 -28.36 24.27 -26.49
N ARG A 19 -28.12 25.56 -26.22
CA ARG A 19 -26.75 26.12 -26.23
C ARG A 19 -26.11 26.24 -24.85
N ILE A 20 -26.90 26.24 -23.78
CA ILE A 20 -26.40 26.49 -22.42
C ILE A 20 -26.73 25.30 -21.52
N LEU A 21 -28.00 24.90 -21.43
CA LEU A 21 -28.43 23.91 -20.45
C LEU A 21 -27.85 22.52 -20.73
N PHE A 22 -27.96 22.01 -21.97
CA PHE A 22 -27.42 20.69 -22.30
C PHE A 22 -25.90 20.61 -22.16
N PRO A 23 -25.10 21.56 -22.73
CA PRO A 23 -23.64 21.52 -22.56
C PRO A 23 -23.19 21.65 -21.10
N ALA A 24 -23.84 22.51 -20.31
CA ALA A 24 -23.53 22.66 -18.90
C ALA A 24 -23.85 21.38 -18.12
N LEU A 25 -24.97 20.73 -18.40
CA LEU A 25 -25.33 19.46 -17.77
C LEU A 25 -24.36 18.34 -18.13
N THR A 26 -23.94 18.25 -19.40
CA THR A 26 -22.92 17.27 -19.81
C THR A 26 -21.57 17.54 -19.18
N ALA A 27 -21.15 18.80 -19.09
CA ALA A 27 -19.89 19.18 -18.45
C ALA A 27 -19.91 18.81 -16.96
N LEU A 28 -20.99 19.14 -16.24
CA LEU A 28 -21.16 18.75 -14.85
C LEU A 28 -21.18 17.23 -14.65
N SER A 29 -21.80 16.49 -15.56
CA SER A 29 -21.83 15.02 -15.49
C SER A 29 -20.43 14.42 -15.70
N VAL A 30 -19.66 14.91 -16.68
CA VAL A 30 -18.30 14.43 -16.94
C VAL A 30 -17.38 14.80 -15.78
N THR A 31 -17.42 16.05 -15.33
CA THR A 31 -16.61 16.51 -14.19
C THR A 31 -16.97 15.74 -12.93
N GLY A 32 -18.26 15.57 -12.63
CA GLY A 32 -18.71 14.78 -11.48
C GLY A 32 -18.24 13.33 -11.54
N GLY A 33 -18.31 12.70 -12.72
CA GLY A 33 -17.81 11.35 -12.92
C GLY A 33 -16.31 11.22 -12.66
N ILE A 34 -15.51 12.17 -13.15
CA ILE A 34 -14.06 12.21 -12.91
C ILE A 34 -13.77 12.41 -11.42
N PHE A 35 -14.43 13.37 -10.77
CA PHE A 35 -14.22 13.65 -9.35
C PHE A 35 -14.55 12.43 -8.47
N LEU A 36 -15.71 11.79 -8.71
CA LEU A 36 -16.10 10.60 -7.94
C LEU A 36 -15.17 9.41 -8.21
N GLY A 37 -14.73 9.22 -9.46
CA GLY A 37 -13.77 8.19 -9.81
C GLY A 37 -12.41 8.40 -9.13
N CYS A 38 -11.87 9.62 -9.19
CA CYS A 38 -10.62 9.98 -8.53
C CYS A 38 -10.72 9.85 -7.01
N TRP A 39 -11.82 10.32 -6.41
CA TRP A 39 -12.06 10.20 -4.98
C TRP A 39 -12.06 8.74 -4.52
N GLY A 40 -12.84 7.88 -5.19
CA GLY A 40 -12.91 6.47 -4.84
C GLY A 40 -11.58 5.73 -5.00
N LEU A 41 -10.80 6.07 -6.04
CA LEU A 41 -9.47 5.51 -6.23
C LEU A 41 -8.51 5.92 -5.11
N MET A 42 -8.54 7.19 -4.70
CA MET A 42 -7.70 7.73 -3.64
C MET A 42 -7.99 7.04 -2.31
N GLU A 43 -9.26 6.95 -1.90
CA GLU A 43 -9.62 6.23 -0.66
C GLU A 43 -9.20 4.75 -0.69
N TRP A 44 -9.35 4.09 -1.84
CA TRP A 44 -8.94 2.70 -1.98
C TRP A 44 -7.42 2.53 -1.83
N GLN A 45 -6.65 3.41 -2.46
CA GLN A 45 -5.18 3.42 -2.34
C GLN A 45 -4.74 3.70 -0.91
N GLU A 46 -5.32 4.71 -0.26
CA GLU A 46 -5.02 5.04 1.14
C GLU A 46 -5.33 3.86 2.08
N SER A 47 -6.49 3.21 1.90
CA SER A 47 -6.85 2.03 2.69
C SER A 47 -5.85 0.88 2.52
N LYS A 48 -5.38 0.65 1.28
CA LYS A 48 -4.37 -0.37 0.99
C LYS A 48 -3.02 -0.03 1.62
N ILE A 49 -2.57 1.22 1.50
CA ILE A 49 -1.30 1.68 2.07
C ILE A 49 -1.33 1.57 3.60
N ALA A 50 -2.41 2.02 4.24
CA ALA A 50 -2.57 1.94 5.69
C ALA A 50 -2.48 0.49 6.19
N LYS A 51 -3.15 -0.45 5.50
CA LYS A 51 -3.07 -1.88 5.83
C LYS A 51 -1.65 -2.44 5.65
N ASN A 52 -1.00 -2.11 4.54
CA ASN A 52 0.36 -2.57 4.28
C ASN A 52 1.35 -2.05 5.32
N ILE A 53 1.24 -0.78 5.75
CA ILE A 53 2.08 -0.21 6.82
C ILE A 53 1.91 -0.97 8.13
N LEU A 54 0.68 -1.31 8.49
CA LEU A 54 0.42 -2.10 9.70
C LEU A 54 1.03 -3.50 9.60
N THR A 55 0.88 -4.17 8.45
CA THR A 55 1.49 -5.49 8.22
C THR A 55 3.02 -5.43 8.27
N ILE A 56 3.65 -4.41 7.69
CA ILE A 56 5.12 -4.23 7.76
C ILE A 56 5.56 -4.05 9.22
N ARG A 57 4.87 -3.22 10.01
CA ARG A 57 5.19 -3.04 11.44
C ARG A 57 5.03 -4.34 12.24
N GLU A 58 4.05 -5.17 11.91
CA GLU A 58 3.87 -6.48 12.54
C GLU A 58 4.97 -7.47 12.15
N GLN A 59 5.38 -7.46 10.87
CA GLN A 59 6.51 -8.24 10.37
C GLN A 59 7.82 -7.80 11.01
N GLU A 60 8.09 -6.50 11.12
CA GLU A 60 9.27 -5.95 11.80
C GLU A 60 9.30 -6.37 13.28
N ASN A 61 8.18 -6.28 13.99
CA ASN A 61 8.09 -6.74 15.37
C ASN A 61 8.31 -8.26 15.50
N THR A 62 7.81 -9.03 14.54
CA THR A 62 8.01 -10.49 14.51
C THR A 62 9.46 -10.82 14.20
N LEU A 63 10.09 -10.11 13.27
CA LEU A 63 11.49 -10.26 12.93
C LEU A 63 12.37 -9.88 14.12
N ALA A 64 12.12 -8.76 14.79
CA ALA A 64 12.84 -8.37 15.99
C ALA A 64 12.70 -9.41 17.12
N LYS A 65 11.51 -10.00 17.30
CA LYS A 65 11.31 -11.10 18.26
C LYS A 65 12.05 -12.37 17.86
N LEU A 66 12.09 -12.69 16.57
CA LEU A 66 12.83 -13.84 16.05
C LEU A 66 14.32 -13.62 16.20
N GLU A 67 14.82 -12.45 15.80
CA GLU A 67 16.23 -12.04 15.96
C GLU A 67 16.65 -12.05 17.42
N ALA A 68 15.84 -11.56 18.34
CA ALA A 68 16.10 -11.64 19.78
C ALA A 68 16.15 -13.10 20.28
N LYS A 69 15.33 -14.00 19.71
CA LYS A 69 15.34 -15.44 20.04
C LYS A 69 16.50 -16.19 19.39
N THR A 70 16.96 -15.78 18.19
CA THR A 70 18.03 -16.44 17.43
C THR A 70 19.37 -15.73 17.54
N TRP A 71 19.45 -14.67 18.33
CA TRP A 71 20.64 -13.82 18.47
C TRP A 71 21.18 -13.31 17.12
N GLY A 72 20.31 -13.11 16.11
CA GLY A 72 20.72 -12.67 14.78
C GLY A 72 21.40 -13.75 13.91
N VAL A 73 21.40 -15.02 14.34
CA VAL A 73 21.98 -16.10 13.52
C VAL A 73 21.04 -16.45 12.36
N THR A 74 21.62 -16.49 11.15
CA THR A 74 20.90 -16.83 9.90
C THR A 74 21.36 -18.19 9.39
N PHE A 75 20.44 -19.03 8.92
CA PHE A 75 20.76 -20.30 8.27
C PHE A 75 20.71 -20.15 6.75
N VAL A 76 21.83 -20.42 6.07
CA VAL A 76 21.93 -20.33 4.61
C VAL A 76 22.19 -21.72 4.05
N ASN A 77 21.40 -22.12 3.05
CA ASN A 77 21.59 -23.34 2.29
C ASN A 77 22.04 -22.96 0.88
N GLY A 78 23.35 -23.00 0.63
CA GLY A 78 23.96 -22.69 -0.66
C GLY A 78 24.46 -23.93 -1.39
N GLU A 79 24.91 -23.76 -2.63
CA GLU A 79 25.52 -24.86 -3.42
C GLU A 79 26.76 -25.46 -2.73
N ASN A 80 27.44 -24.68 -1.90
CA ASN A 80 28.61 -25.09 -1.13
C ASN A 80 28.28 -25.74 0.23
N GLY A 81 26.99 -25.93 0.54
CA GLY A 81 26.52 -26.57 1.78
C GLY A 81 25.65 -25.68 2.66
N LYS A 82 25.36 -26.21 3.85
CA LYS A 82 24.51 -25.59 4.88
C LYS A 82 25.38 -24.89 5.91
N PHE A 83 25.20 -23.58 6.07
CA PHE A 83 26.00 -22.74 6.97
C PHE A 83 25.12 -21.99 7.96
N LEU A 84 25.62 -21.84 9.18
CA LEU A 84 25.11 -20.88 10.16
C LEU A 84 25.95 -19.62 10.05
N VAL A 85 25.33 -18.53 9.61
CA VAL A 85 25.95 -17.21 9.49
C VAL A 85 25.74 -16.46 10.80
N LEU A 86 26.84 -16.08 11.40
CA LEU A 86 26.91 -15.31 12.64
C LEU A 86 26.71 -13.82 12.33
N PRO A 87 26.02 -13.07 13.19
CA PRO A 87 25.97 -11.62 13.07
C PRO A 87 27.34 -10.99 13.37
N ASP A 88 27.56 -9.77 12.89
CA ASP A 88 28.82 -9.06 13.06
C ASP A 88 29.21 -8.91 14.54
N GLY A 89 30.50 -9.10 14.85
CA GLY A 89 31.03 -9.02 16.22
C GLY A 89 30.69 -10.21 17.12
N VAL A 90 30.23 -11.34 16.55
CA VAL A 90 30.00 -12.59 17.28
C VAL A 90 30.86 -13.71 16.70
N LYS A 91 31.61 -14.39 17.57
CA LYS A 91 32.39 -15.59 17.24
C LYS A 91 31.67 -16.86 17.67
N GLY A 92 31.79 -17.89 16.85
CA GLY A 92 31.29 -19.23 17.14
C GLY A 92 32.40 -20.12 17.72
N GLU A 93 32.22 -20.60 18.95
CA GLU A 93 33.06 -21.64 19.54
C GLU A 93 32.44 -23.02 19.28
N ASN A 94 33.15 -23.87 18.54
CA ASN A 94 32.63 -25.17 18.06
C ASN A 94 32.86 -26.33 19.03
N THR A 95 33.40 -26.09 20.23
CA THR A 95 33.78 -27.13 21.21
C THR A 95 32.67 -27.49 22.20
N TRP A 96 31.44 -27.05 21.94
CA TRP A 96 30.33 -27.17 22.89
C TRP A 96 29.29 -28.19 22.44
N THR A 97 28.54 -28.72 23.40
CA THR A 97 27.39 -29.60 23.16
C THR A 97 26.20 -29.09 23.95
N VAL A 98 24.99 -29.20 23.38
CA VAL A 98 23.73 -28.93 24.07
C VAL A 98 22.94 -30.24 24.07
N GLY A 99 22.93 -30.92 25.22
CA GLY A 99 22.50 -32.32 25.30
C GLY A 99 23.47 -33.22 24.50
N ASP A 100 22.93 -34.12 23.69
CA ASP A 100 23.71 -35.09 22.89
C ASP A 100 24.12 -34.56 21.50
N LYS A 101 23.97 -33.25 21.24
CA LYS A 101 24.24 -32.65 19.91
C LYS A 101 25.37 -31.63 19.98
N ASN A 102 26.25 -31.68 18.98
CA ASN A 102 27.30 -30.67 18.76
C ASN A 102 26.65 -29.30 18.56
N ALA A 103 27.17 -28.31 19.27
CA ALA A 103 26.64 -26.95 19.31
C ALA A 103 27.77 -25.93 19.16
N VAL A 104 27.41 -24.79 18.60
CA VAL A 104 28.30 -23.63 18.49
C VAL A 104 27.87 -22.61 19.54
N ARG A 105 28.74 -22.31 20.49
CA ARG A 105 28.48 -21.25 21.47
C ARG A 105 28.80 -19.90 20.84
N LEU A 106 27.86 -18.97 20.93
CA LEU A 106 28.02 -17.61 20.45
C LEU A 106 28.65 -16.75 21.53
N VAL A 107 29.77 -16.09 21.22
CA VAL A 107 30.49 -15.19 22.14
C VAL A 107 30.67 -13.85 21.43
N ARG A 108 30.37 -12.74 22.12
CA ARG A 108 30.68 -11.40 21.58
C ARG A 108 32.19 -11.21 21.57
N GLU A 109 32.69 -10.67 20.47
CA GLU A 109 34.12 -10.36 20.25
C GLU A 109 34.60 -9.17 21.10
#